data_AF-A0A1B1NPC9-F1
#
_entry.id   AF-A0A1B1NPC9-F1
#
_cell.length_a   1.000
_cell.length_b   1.000
_cell.length_c   1.000
_cell.angle_alpha   90.00
_cell.angle_beta   90.00
_cell.angle_gamma   90.00
#
_symmetry.space_group_name_H-M   'P 1'
#
loop_
_entity.id
_entity.type
_entity.pdbx_description
1 polymer ?
#
loop_
_entity_poly.entity_id
_entity_poly.type
_entity_poly.pdbx_seq_one_letter_code
_entity_poly.pdbx_strand_id
1 'polypeptide(L)'
;MLNKNLGALMLSLSACANANDINGHYEFSYTVDSQLNEHLYSNSYGYSQPTDAFSLSYDDSQLDLSDPELPRYLQVSDGRDWQYLKEQTYTVLGLSVVTVGLMTMLPESITKWDEEDRDIANLGKKWADNVSAGPVWDRDEHVLNYVMHPYFGGVYYTAARHAGFNEFDSFLYSAVLSTFFWEYGVEAFAEVPSWQDLFITPFFGAVVGELMFETEQDIVASGGEVLGSETMGDVTLFFLNPVGHIHGWVSGAWGGSADFQFSSKPWFGNQDAAKFALDAGANYDSQFYGMELKVTF
;
A
#
# COMPACT_ATOMS: atom_id res chain seq x y z
N MET A 1 -35.95 22.46 29.47
CA MET A 1 -34.76 22.23 30.32
C MET A 1 -34.54 20.74 30.45
N LEU A 2 -33.63 20.16 29.67
CA LEU A 2 -33.06 18.83 29.91
C LEU A 2 -31.64 18.84 29.33
N ASN A 3 -30.67 18.63 30.21
CA ASN A 3 -29.23 18.62 29.92
C ASN A 3 -28.85 17.39 29.09
N LYS A 4 -27.94 17.57 28.12
CA LYS A 4 -27.03 16.52 27.65
C LYS A 4 -25.65 17.14 27.41
N ASN A 5 -24.72 16.82 28.31
CA ASN A 5 -23.30 17.10 28.18
C ASN A 5 -22.72 16.13 27.13
N LEU A 6 -22.07 16.65 26.09
CA LEU A 6 -21.08 15.89 25.33
C LEU A 6 -19.71 16.17 25.93
N GLY A 7 -19.09 15.14 26.50
CA GLY A 7 -17.68 15.18 26.89
C GLY A 7 -16.82 15.22 25.64
N ALA A 8 -16.09 16.31 25.45
CA ALA A 8 -15.02 16.40 24.49
C ALA A 8 -13.81 15.61 25.02
N LEU A 9 -13.42 14.54 24.34
CA LEU A 9 -12.17 13.84 24.59
C LEU A 9 -11.06 14.59 23.82
N MET A 10 -10.44 15.55 24.48
CA MET A 10 -9.21 16.20 23.98
C MET A 10 -8.03 15.28 24.29
N LEU A 11 -7.49 14.59 23.28
CA LEU A 11 -6.19 13.92 23.39
C LEU A 11 -5.09 14.96 23.15
N SER A 12 -4.67 15.63 24.22
CA SER A 12 -3.44 16.42 24.23
C SER A 12 -2.25 15.49 24.45
N LEU A 13 -1.47 15.22 23.40
CA LEU A 13 -0.16 14.58 23.54
C LEU A 13 0.83 15.62 24.07
N SER A 14 1.26 15.45 25.31
CA SER A 14 2.39 16.18 25.88
C SER A 14 3.67 15.39 25.58
N ALA A 15 4.51 15.91 24.69
CA ALA A 15 5.85 15.40 24.48
C ALA A 15 6.75 15.87 25.63
N CYS A 16 6.93 15.02 26.64
CA CYS A 16 7.97 15.19 27.66
C CYS A 16 9.17 14.34 27.25
N ALA A 17 10.15 14.96 26.58
CA ALA A 17 11.47 14.38 26.39
C ALA A 17 12.15 14.24 27.76
N ASN A 18 12.50 13.02 28.15
CA ASN A 18 13.47 12.78 29.22
C ASN A 18 14.74 12.21 28.58
N ALA A 19 15.72 13.09 28.38
CA ALA A 19 17.10 12.68 28.23
C ALA A 19 17.65 12.42 29.63
N ASN A 20 17.97 11.15 29.94
CA ASN A 20 18.81 10.84 31.10
C ASN A 20 20.15 10.34 30.59
N ASP A 21 21.14 11.22 30.72
CA ASP A 21 22.56 11.00 30.51
C ASP A 21 23.09 10.13 31.66
N ILE A 22 23.43 8.87 31.37
CA ILE A 22 24.18 8.01 32.29
C ILE A 22 25.53 7.74 31.65
N ASN A 23 26.46 8.66 31.87
CA ASN A 23 27.89 8.41 31.73
C ASN A 23 28.32 7.38 32.78
N GLY A 24 28.53 6.14 32.33
CA GLY A 24 29.11 5.06 33.12
C GLY A 24 29.67 3.97 32.21
N HIS A 25 30.95 4.09 31.84
CA HIS A 25 31.69 2.99 31.22
C HIS A 25 31.82 1.82 32.22
N TYR A 26 31.26 0.67 31.87
CA TYR A 26 31.54 -0.61 32.54
C TYR A 26 32.18 -1.55 31.52
N GLU A 27 33.50 -1.75 31.60
CA GLU A 27 34.21 -2.81 30.89
C GLU A 27 34.09 -4.12 31.69
N PHE A 28 33.56 -5.17 31.06
CA PHE A 28 33.71 -6.54 31.53
C PHE A 28 34.85 -7.22 30.76
N SER A 29 36.05 -7.23 31.33
CA SER A 29 37.17 -8.04 30.86
C SER A 29 37.06 -9.46 31.42
N TYR A 30 36.93 -10.48 30.57
CA TYR A 30 37.13 -11.88 30.98
C TYR A 30 38.57 -12.29 30.71
N THR A 31 39.34 -12.52 31.78
CA THR A 31 40.60 -13.27 31.73
C THR A 31 40.33 -14.72 32.10
N VAL A 32 40.64 -15.65 31.19
CA VAL A 32 40.63 -17.09 31.46
C VAL A 32 41.85 -17.41 32.30
N ASP A 33 41.65 -17.81 33.56
CA ASP A 33 42.71 -18.36 34.40
C ASP A 33 42.50 -19.87 34.54
N SER A 34 43.30 -20.62 33.79
CA SER A 34 43.34 -22.08 33.81
C SER A 34 44.38 -22.53 34.84
N GLN A 35 43.93 -23.00 36.00
CA GLN A 35 44.63 -24.01 36.83
C GLN A 35 43.90 -24.16 38.17
N LEU A 36 43.40 -25.37 38.49
CA LEU A 36 43.74 -26.03 39.75
C LEU A 36 43.22 -27.48 39.80
N ASN A 37 44.21 -28.38 39.66
CA ASN A 37 44.47 -29.61 40.42
C ASN A 37 43.31 -30.39 41.09
N GLU A 38 43.18 -31.66 40.69
CA GLU A 38 42.39 -32.70 41.36
C GLU A 38 42.85 -32.95 42.80
N HIS A 39 41.88 -33.18 43.70
CA HIS A 39 42.06 -34.10 44.82
C HIS A 39 40.76 -34.87 45.09
N LEU A 40 40.85 -36.19 44.90
CA LEU A 40 39.83 -37.20 45.15
C LEU A 40 39.44 -37.29 46.63
N TYR A 41 38.13 -37.26 46.90
CA TYR A 41 37.52 -37.91 48.05
C TYR A 41 36.29 -38.69 47.59
N SER A 42 36.34 -40.02 47.76
CA SER A 42 35.23 -40.91 47.53
C SER A 42 34.18 -40.76 48.63
N ASN A 43 32.94 -40.51 48.24
CA ASN A 43 31.77 -40.81 49.06
C ASN A 43 30.74 -41.49 48.16
N SER A 44 30.63 -42.81 48.34
CA SER A 44 29.65 -43.67 47.71
C SER A 44 28.29 -43.46 48.37
N TYR A 45 27.43 -42.67 47.72
CA TYR A 45 25.98 -42.73 47.92
C TYR A 45 25.38 -43.32 46.65
N GLY A 46 24.89 -44.55 46.74
CA GLY A 46 24.22 -45.23 45.64
C GLY A 46 22.89 -44.57 45.35
N TYR A 47 22.77 -43.93 44.20
CA TYR A 47 21.49 -43.52 43.64
C TYR A 47 21.02 -44.63 42.69
N SER A 48 19.94 -45.32 43.06
CA SER A 48 19.23 -46.22 42.15
C SER A 48 18.64 -45.40 41.02
N GLN A 49 19.13 -45.61 39.79
CA GLN A 49 18.53 -45.07 38.57
C GLN A 49 17.08 -45.60 38.46
N PRO A 50 16.06 -44.74 38.34
CA PRO A 50 14.73 -45.18 37.92
C PRO A 50 14.86 -45.67 36.47
N THR A 51 14.47 -46.92 36.20
CA THR A 51 14.63 -47.57 34.90
C THR A 51 13.61 -47.16 33.83
N ASP A 52 12.74 -46.20 34.11
CA ASP A 52 11.71 -45.77 33.17
C ASP A 52 11.88 -44.29 32.84
N ALA A 53 12.78 -44.01 31.91
CA ALA A 53 12.73 -42.78 31.15
C ALA A 53 11.43 -42.80 30.33
N PHE A 54 10.40 -42.10 30.78
CA PHE A 54 9.30 -41.69 29.90
C PHE A 54 9.88 -40.73 28.86
N SER A 55 10.52 -41.26 27.82
CA SER A 55 10.79 -40.50 26.61
C SER A 55 9.45 -40.32 25.91
N LEU A 56 8.85 -39.14 26.03
CA LEU A 56 7.90 -38.68 25.05
C LEU A 56 8.67 -38.59 23.73
N SER A 57 8.60 -39.65 22.92
CA SER A 57 8.97 -39.58 21.51
C SER A 57 7.90 -38.74 20.82
N TYR A 58 8.02 -37.41 20.97
CA TYR A 58 7.31 -36.51 20.11
C TYR A 58 8.01 -36.59 18.75
N ASP A 59 7.24 -36.90 17.73
CA ASP A 59 7.71 -36.94 16.35
C ASP A 59 7.92 -35.49 15.91
N ASP A 60 9.15 -34.99 16.04
CA ASP A 60 9.55 -33.62 15.65
C ASP A 60 9.36 -33.35 14.13
N SER A 61 8.99 -34.37 13.34
CA SER A 61 8.72 -34.20 11.90
C SER A 61 7.43 -33.46 11.56
N GLN A 62 6.63 -33.07 12.57
CA GLN A 62 5.36 -32.33 12.38
C GLN A 62 5.34 -30.90 12.94
N LEU A 63 6.43 -30.43 13.54
CA LEU A 63 6.56 -29.03 13.97
C LEU A 63 7.09 -28.19 12.82
N ASP A 64 6.18 -27.74 11.96
CA ASP A 64 6.45 -26.63 11.06
C ASP A 64 6.58 -25.35 11.90
N LEU A 65 7.82 -25.01 12.26
CA LEU A 65 8.18 -23.79 12.98
C LEU A 65 8.33 -22.59 12.03
N SER A 66 7.98 -22.74 10.75
CA SER A 66 7.86 -21.58 9.89
C SER A 66 6.58 -20.84 10.28
N ASP A 67 6.74 -19.63 10.82
CA ASP A 67 5.61 -18.71 10.89
C ASP A 67 5.05 -18.57 9.46
N PRO A 68 3.71 -18.62 9.29
CA PRO A 68 3.12 -18.48 7.97
C PRO A 68 3.64 -17.18 7.35
N GLU A 69 4.20 -17.28 6.13
CA GLU A 69 4.74 -16.11 5.43
C GLU A 69 3.65 -15.03 5.38
N LEU A 70 3.99 -13.82 5.83
CA LEU A 70 3.07 -12.69 5.80
C LEU A 70 2.53 -12.48 4.38
N PRO A 71 1.27 -12.07 4.19
CA PRO A 71 0.77 -11.71 2.87
C PRO A 71 1.68 -10.70 2.16
N ARG A 72 1.82 -10.83 0.83
CA ARG A 72 2.72 -9.98 0.01
C ARG A 72 2.50 -8.47 0.21
N TYR A 73 1.26 -8.06 0.46
CA TYR A 73 0.92 -6.64 0.66
C TYR A 73 1.33 -6.07 2.02
N LEU A 74 1.67 -6.91 3.02
CA LEU A 74 2.27 -6.48 4.30
C LEU A 74 3.80 -6.57 4.27
N GLN A 75 4.37 -6.97 3.14
CA GLN A 75 5.81 -7.12 2.97
C GLN A 75 6.34 -6.05 2.01
N VAL A 76 7.53 -5.55 2.31
CA VAL A 76 8.28 -4.64 1.44
C VAL A 76 9.17 -5.47 0.52
N SER A 77 9.26 -5.10 -0.76
CA SER A 77 10.18 -5.76 -1.69
C SER A 77 11.63 -5.44 -1.36
N ASP A 78 12.53 -6.43 -1.41
CA ASP A 78 13.98 -6.28 -1.11
C ASP A 78 14.71 -5.31 -2.07
N GLY A 79 14.04 -4.91 -3.15
CA GLY A 79 14.49 -3.90 -4.09
C GLY A 79 13.32 -3.39 -4.94
N ARG A 80 13.63 -2.56 -5.94
CA ARG A 80 12.62 -1.95 -6.82
C ARG A 80 11.89 -3.00 -7.64
N ASP A 81 10.66 -3.30 -7.24
CA ASP A 81 9.75 -4.22 -7.91
C ASP A 81 8.78 -3.45 -8.81
N TRP A 82 9.20 -3.26 -10.05
CA TRP A 82 8.38 -2.60 -11.07
C TRP A 82 7.13 -3.39 -11.44
N GLN A 83 7.16 -4.71 -11.31
CA GLN A 83 6.01 -5.54 -11.64
C GLN A 83 4.93 -5.36 -10.58
N TYR A 84 5.30 -5.46 -9.31
CA TYR A 84 4.37 -5.26 -8.21
C TYR A 84 3.81 -3.83 -8.20
N LEU A 85 4.65 -2.81 -8.43
CA LEU A 85 4.17 -1.43 -8.56
C LEU A 85 3.16 -1.25 -9.69
N LYS A 86 3.40 -1.90 -10.83
CA LYS A 86 2.49 -1.87 -11.99
C LYS A 86 1.15 -2.54 -11.65
N GLU A 87 1.18 -3.69 -10.98
CA GLU A 87 -0.01 -4.41 -10.53
C GLU A 87 -0.82 -3.59 -9.53
N GLN A 88 -0.17 -2.97 -8.54
CA GLN A 88 -0.79 -2.01 -7.61
C GLN A 88 -1.41 -0.82 -8.36
N THR A 89 -0.70 -0.29 -9.37
CA THR A 89 -1.22 0.80 -10.22
C THR A 89 -2.50 0.37 -10.94
N TYR A 90 -2.58 -0.86 -11.45
CA TYR A 90 -3.81 -1.37 -12.07
C TYR A 90 -4.95 -1.53 -11.06
N THR A 91 -4.64 -1.94 -9.83
CA THR A 91 -5.63 -1.93 -8.75
C THR A 91 -6.13 -0.51 -8.48
N VAL A 92 -5.24 0.49 -8.44
CA VAL A 92 -5.64 1.91 -8.35
C VAL A 92 -6.58 2.29 -9.49
N LEU A 93 -6.21 2.00 -10.75
CA LEU A 93 -7.04 2.30 -11.92
C LEU A 93 -8.44 1.65 -11.81
N GLY A 94 -8.51 0.38 -11.41
CA GLY A 94 -9.77 -0.33 -11.21
C GLY A 94 -10.62 0.29 -10.11
N LEU A 95 -10.00 0.64 -8.97
CA LEU A 95 -10.67 1.29 -7.86
C LEU A 95 -11.19 2.67 -8.23
N SER A 96 -10.46 3.46 -9.00
CA SER A 96 -10.92 4.76 -9.48
C SER A 96 -12.15 4.66 -10.38
N VAL A 97 -12.28 3.63 -11.23
CA VAL A 97 -13.52 3.42 -12.02
C VAL A 97 -14.71 3.14 -11.09
N VAL A 98 -14.51 2.33 -10.04
CA VAL A 98 -15.53 2.09 -9.02
C VAL A 98 -15.86 3.36 -8.26
N THR A 99 -14.85 4.13 -7.83
CA THR A 99 -15.00 5.39 -7.12
C THR A 99 -15.77 6.41 -7.95
N VAL A 100 -15.43 6.61 -9.23
CA VAL A 100 -16.18 7.47 -10.16
C VAL A 100 -17.63 7.00 -10.25
N GLY A 101 -17.86 5.70 -10.42
CA GLY A 101 -19.20 5.13 -10.43
C GLY A 101 -20.00 5.45 -9.16
N LEU A 102 -19.39 5.29 -7.99
CA LEU A 102 -19.99 5.63 -6.70
C LEU A 102 -20.21 7.15 -6.55
N MET A 103 -19.26 7.98 -6.97
CA MET A 103 -19.37 9.44 -6.96
C MET A 103 -20.54 9.91 -7.82
N THR A 104 -20.78 9.29 -8.97
CA THR A 104 -21.98 9.60 -9.77
C THR A 104 -23.30 9.23 -9.06
N MET A 105 -23.28 8.43 -8.00
CA MET A 105 -24.45 8.09 -7.20
C MET A 105 -24.58 8.96 -5.93
N LEU A 106 -23.52 9.67 -5.53
CA LEU A 106 -23.53 10.55 -4.36
C LEU A 106 -24.24 11.89 -4.69
N PRO A 107 -24.81 12.58 -3.69
CA PRO A 107 -25.42 13.89 -3.89
C PRO A 107 -24.37 14.94 -4.31
N GLU A 108 -24.78 15.89 -5.16
CA GLU A 108 -23.95 17.01 -5.63
C GLU A 108 -23.35 17.84 -4.48
N SER A 109 -23.97 17.84 -3.30
CA SER A 109 -23.41 18.54 -2.14
C SER A 109 -22.04 17.99 -1.71
N ILE A 110 -21.77 16.71 -1.97
CA ILE A 110 -20.52 16.03 -1.61
C ILE A 110 -19.54 16.03 -2.78
N THR A 111 -20.00 15.66 -3.97
CA THR A 111 -19.13 15.50 -5.14
C THR A 111 -18.96 16.76 -5.96
N LYS A 112 -19.87 17.74 -5.83
CA LYS A 112 -20.01 18.93 -6.69
C LYS A 112 -20.31 18.65 -8.17
N TRP A 113 -20.42 17.37 -8.56
CA TRP A 113 -20.75 16.95 -9.93
C TRP A 113 -22.25 17.04 -10.19
N ASP A 114 -22.67 17.84 -11.15
CA ASP A 114 -24.08 18.03 -11.53
C ASP A 114 -24.61 16.97 -12.51
N GLU A 115 -25.89 17.06 -12.89
CA GLU A 115 -26.51 16.13 -13.85
C GLU A 115 -25.90 16.21 -15.27
N GLU A 116 -25.36 17.36 -15.68
CA GLU A 116 -24.68 17.55 -16.98
C GLU A 116 -23.27 16.96 -16.96
N ASP A 117 -22.61 16.99 -15.79
CA ASP A 117 -21.28 16.40 -15.55
C ASP A 117 -21.30 14.87 -15.67
N ARG A 118 -22.49 14.28 -15.54
CA ARG A 118 -22.73 12.83 -15.63
C ARG A 118 -23.14 12.40 -17.03
N ASP A 119 -23.30 13.33 -17.98
CA ASP A 119 -23.63 13.02 -19.36
C ASP A 119 -22.41 12.51 -20.14
N ILE A 120 -22.37 11.19 -20.29
CA ILE A 120 -21.30 10.45 -20.98
C ILE A 120 -21.06 10.95 -22.41
N ALA A 121 -22.07 11.53 -23.08
CA ALA A 121 -21.93 12.02 -24.45
C ALA A 121 -21.02 13.25 -24.57
N ASN A 122 -20.87 14.04 -23.52
CA ASN A 122 -20.12 15.31 -23.52
C ASN A 122 -18.82 15.27 -22.73
N LEU A 123 -18.53 14.17 -22.01
CA LEU A 123 -17.35 14.02 -21.14
C LEU A 123 -16.03 14.39 -21.82
N GLY A 124 -15.78 13.91 -23.04
CA GLY A 124 -14.50 14.17 -23.71
C GLY A 124 -14.28 15.63 -24.09
N LYS A 125 -15.34 16.34 -24.49
CA LYS A 125 -15.26 17.77 -24.80
C LYS A 125 -15.08 18.57 -23.51
N LYS A 126 -15.84 18.23 -22.48
CA LYS A 126 -15.77 18.90 -21.17
C LYS A 126 -14.40 18.73 -20.52
N TRP A 127 -13.86 17.52 -20.54
CA TRP A 127 -12.50 17.25 -20.10
C TRP A 127 -11.49 18.15 -20.84
N ALA A 128 -11.59 18.23 -22.17
CA ALA A 128 -10.71 19.08 -22.95
C ALA A 128 -10.85 20.56 -22.61
N ASP A 129 -12.09 21.04 -22.39
CA ASP A 129 -12.38 22.42 -21.99
C ASP A 129 -11.80 22.73 -20.60
N ASN A 130 -11.98 21.82 -19.63
CA ASN A 130 -11.48 21.95 -18.25
C ASN A 130 -9.95 21.93 -18.20
N VAL A 131 -9.31 20.97 -18.86
CA VAL A 131 -7.84 20.90 -18.94
C VAL A 131 -7.26 22.12 -19.65
N SER A 132 -7.93 22.63 -20.68
CA SER A 132 -7.48 23.81 -21.43
C SER A 132 -7.70 25.12 -20.70
N ALA A 133 -8.65 25.19 -19.76
CA ALA A 133 -8.87 26.37 -18.92
C ALA A 133 -7.67 26.66 -18.00
N GLY A 134 -6.91 25.60 -17.65
CA GLY A 134 -5.77 25.66 -16.75
C GLY A 134 -6.21 25.74 -15.28
N PRO A 135 -5.28 25.47 -14.32
CA PRO A 135 -5.71 25.28 -12.96
C PRO A 135 -6.26 26.56 -12.31
N VAL A 136 -7.29 26.39 -11.49
CA VAL A 136 -7.93 27.45 -10.72
C VAL A 136 -7.70 27.24 -9.23
N TRP A 137 -8.01 28.25 -8.42
CA TRP A 137 -8.07 28.05 -6.98
C TRP A 137 -9.48 27.55 -6.66
N ASP A 138 -9.61 26.27 -6.32
CA ASP A 138 -10.92 25.68 -5.98
C ASP A 138 -11.46 26.28 -4.67
N ARG A 139 -12.73 25.96 -4.36
CA ARG A 139 -13.37 26.35 -3.08
C ARG A 139 -14.05 25.16 -2.43
N ASP A 140 -13.43 24.01 -2.56
CA ASP A 140 -13.96 22.78 -2.01
C ASP A 140 -13.94 22.79 -0.48
N GLU A 141 -14.66 21.83 0.08
CA GLU A 141 -14.73 21.70 1.52
C GLU A 141 -13.34 21.39 2.07
N HIS A 142 -12.92 22.09 3.13
CA HIS A 142 -11.59 21.94 3.71
C HIS A 142 -11.19 20.49 4.05
N VAL A 143 -12.15 19.63 4.36
CA VAL A 143 -11.89 18.21 4.63
C VAL A 143 -11.43 17.48 3.37
N LEU A 144 -11.98 17.80 2.19
CA LEU A 144 -11.55 17.19 0.94
C LEU A 144 -10.10 17.58 0.65
N ASN A 145 -9.77 18.87 0.56
CA ASN A 145 -8.44 19.31 0.13
C ASN A 145 -7.34 19.03 1.16
N TYR A 146 -7.65 19.09 2.45
CA TYR A 146 -6.61 19.02 3.50
C TYR A 146 -6.58 17.70 4.28
N VAL A 147 -7.54 16.79 4.05
CA VAL A 147 -7.55 15.45 4.67
C VAL A 147 -7.61 14.36 3.62
N MET A 148 -8.65 14.36 2.78
CA MET A 148 -8.86 13.27 1.81
C MET A 148 -7.79 13.26 0.73
N HIS A 149 -7.49 14.41 0.15
CA HIS A 149 -6.45 14.55 -0.87
C HIS A 149 -5.07 14.11 -0.35
N PRO A 150 -4.54 14.63 0.77
CA PRO A 150 -3.32 14.10 1.36
C PRO A 150 -3.38 12.60 1.66
N TYR A 151 -4.50 12.09 2.17
CA TYR A 151 -4.63 10.64 2.41
C TYR A 151 -4.49 9.82 1.12
N PHE A 152 -5.21 10.16 0.05
CA PHE A 152 -5.11 9.44 -1.22
C PHE A 152 -3.75 9.61 -1.91
N GLY A 153 -3.12 10.79 -1.79
CA GLY A 153 -1.71 10.97 -2.16
C GLY A 153 -0.78 10.05 -1.37
N GLY A 154 -1.07 9.86 -0.08
CA GLY A 154 -0.39 8.89 0.78
C GLY A 154 -0.61 7.44 0.35
N VAL A 155 -1.82 7.08 -0.07
CA VAL A 155 -2.12 5.74 -0.61
C VAL A 155 -1.31 5.43 -1.88
N TYR A 156 -1.15 6.39 -2.80
CA TYR A 156 -0.25 6.20 -3.95
C TYR A 156 1.20 6.06 -3.52
N TYR A 157 1.62 6.83 -2.51
CA TYR A 157 2.96 6.78 -1.98
C TYR A 157 3.27 5.41 -1.33
N THR A 158 2.37 4.88 -0.49
CA THR A 158 2.55 3.58 0.18
C THR A 158 2.64 2.42 -0.81
N ALA A 159 1.90 2.48 -1.92
CA ALA A 159 2.01 1.50 -3.01
C ALA A 159 3.44 1.42 -3.59
N ALA A 160 4.09 2.57 -3.80
CA ALA A 160 5.49 2.62 -4.25
C ALA A 160 6.48 2.17 -3.16
N ARG A 161 6.25 2.53 -1.89
CA ARG A 161 7.10 2.09 -0.78
C ARG A 161 7.09 0.56 -0.62
N HIS A 162 5.92 -0.06 -0.70
CA HIS A 162 5.79 -1.53 -0.65
C HIS A 162 6.49 -2.23 -1.81
N ALA A 163 6.53 -1.60 -2.98
CA ALA A 163 7.30 -2.07 -4.14
C ALA A 163 8.82 -1.83 -4.02
N GLY A 164 9.34 -1.46 -2.85
CA GLY A 164 10.78 -1.32 -2.58
C GLY A 164 11.40 -0.04 -3.14
N PHE A 165 10.60 0.98 -3.46
CA PHE A 165 11.09 2.31 -3.84
C PHE A 165 11.41 3.14 -2.59
N ASN A 166 12.41 4.03 -2.72
CA ASN A 166 12.77 4.96 -1.65
C ASN A 166 11.78 6.12 -1.57
N GLU A 167 11.95 6.97 -0.57
CA GLU A 167 11.03 8.06 -0.22
C GLU A 167 10.86 9.05 -1.38
N PHE A 168 11.96 9.39 -2.06
CA PHE A 168 11.93 10.35 -3.17
C PHE A 168 11.26 9.78 -4.42
N ASP A 169 11.55 8.53 -4.77
CA ASP A 169 10.92 7.87 -5.92
C ASP A 169 9.43 7.63 -5.67
N SER A 170 9.05 7.28 -4.43
CA SER A 170 7.65 7.14 -4.01
C SER A 170 6.92 8.48 -4.02
N PHE A 171 7.58 9.57 -3.62
CA PHE A 171 7.06 10.93 -3.78
C PHE A 171 6.80 11.26 -5.25
N LEU A 172 7.76 10.99 -6.14
CA LEU A 172 7.58 11.25 -7.57
C LEU A 172 6.44 10.42 -8.17
N TYR A 173 6.33 9.14 -7.82
CA TYR A 173 5.24 8.27 -8.25
C TYR A 173 3.88 8.81 -7.78
N SER A 174 3.74 9.13 -6.49
CA SER A 174 2.54 9.71 -5.92
C SER A 174 2.19 11.05 -6.56
N ALA A 175 3.19 11.90 -6.82
CA ALA A 175 2.97 13.18 -7.47
C ALA A 175 2.49 13.06 -8.91
N VAL A 176 3.03 12.11 -9.66
CA VAL A 176 2.57 11.82 -11.03
C VAL A 176 1.14 11.30 -11.02
N LEU A 177 0.78 10.36 -10.14
CA LEU A 177 -0.59 9.85 -10.08
C LEU A 177 -1.58 10.91 -9.59
N SER A 178 -1.25 11.64 -8.53
CA SER A 178 -2.11 12.71 -8.02
C SER A 178 -2.37 13.78 -9.09
N THR A 179 -1.32 14.18 -9.82
CA THR A 179 -1.43 15.25 -10.82
C THR A 179 -2.06 14.77 -12.12
N PHE A 180 -1.50 13.76 -12.77
CA PHE A 180 -1.88 13.44 -14.15
C PHE A 180 -3.01 12.43 -14.22
N PHE A 181 -3.04 11.50 -13.27
CA PHE A 181 -4.04 10.45 -13.26
C PHE A 181 -5.33 10.91 -12.58
N TRP A 182 -5.24 11.48 -11.38
CA TRP A 182 -6.41 11.92 -10.63
C TRP A 182 -6.90 13.29 -11.10
N GLU A 183 -6.14 14.36 -10.82
CA GLU A 183 -6.55 15.74 -11.06
C GLU A 183 -6.87 16.03 -12.54
N TYR A 184 -5.86 15.87 -13.42
CA TYR A 184 -6.02 16.10 -14.86
C TYR A 184 -6.71 14.95 -15.61
N GLY A 185 -6.89 13.80 -14.96
CA GLY A 185 -7.49 12.62 -15.57
C GLY A 185 -8.93 12.46 -15.14
N VAL A 186 -9.13 11.90 -13.96
CA VAL A 186 -10.45 11.55 -13.40
C VAL A 186 -11.28 12.79 -13.07
N GLU A 187 -10.75 13.74 -12.31
CA GLU A 187 -11.52 14.90 -11.85
C GLU A 187 -11.77 15.90 -12.96
N ALA A 188 -10.83 16.05 -13.90
CA ALA A 188 -10.99 16.94 -15.05
C ALA A 188 -12.23 16.65 -15.92
N PHE A 189 -12.82 15.46 -15.84
CA PHE A 189 -14.10 15.16 -16.49
C PHE A 189 -15.28 15.93 -15.88
N ALA A 190 -15.21 16.25 -14.60
CA ALA A 190 -16.23 16.99 -13.87
C ALA A 190 -15.81 18.46 -13.64
N GLU A 191 -14.56 18.73 -13.29
CA GLU A 191 -14.14 20.01 -12.75
C GLU A 191 -12.86 20.55 -13.41
N VAL A 192 -12.61 21.85 -13.26
CA VAL A 192 -11.34 22.44 -13.72
C VAL A 192 -10.26 22.10 -12.70
N PRO A 193 -9.07 21.64 -13.12
CA PRO A 193 -8.00 21.29 -12.19
C PRO A 193 -7.70 22.39 -11.15
N SER A 194 -7.31 22.01 -9.94
CA SER A 194 -7.03 22.90 -8.84
C SER A 194 -5.53 23.10 -8.61
N TRP A 195 -5.11 24.35 -8.44
CA TRP A 195 -3.77 24.65 -7.96
C TRP A 195 -3.51 24.08 -6.57
N GLN A 196 -4.53 24.03 -5.72
CA GLN A 196 -4.37 23.52 -4.36
C GLN A 196 -3.99 22.06 -4.38
N ASP A 197 -4.73 21.25 -5.12
CA ASP A 197 -4.57 19.81 -5.11
C ASP A 197 -3.31 19.37 -5.86
N LEU A 198 -2.89 20.13 -6.88
CA LEU A 198 -1.59 19.96 -7.54
C LEU A 198 -0.38 20.13 -6.61
N PHE A 199 -0.52 20.86 -5.50
CA PHE A 199 0.55 21.03 -4.52
C PHE A 199 0.32 20.21 -3.25
N ILE A 200 -0.89 20.29 -2.69
CA ILE A 200 -1.21 19.74 -1.37
C ILE A 200 -1.24 18.22 -1.41
N THR A 201 -1.92 17.64 -2.39
CA THR A 201 -2.06 16.19 -2.57
C THR A 201 -0.71 15.50 -2.63
N PRO A 202 0.24 15.90 -3.51
CA PRO A 202 1.53 15.21 -3.57
C PRO A 202 2.46 15.52 -2.38
N PHE A 203 2.54 16.77 -1.93
CA PHE A 203 3.49 17.12 -0.85
C PHE A 203 3.06 16.57 0.50
N PHE A 204 1.83 16.88 0.92
CA PHE A 204 1.33 16.38 2.20
C PHE A 204 0.96 14.92 2.10
N GLY A 205 0.60 14.42 0.92
CA GLY A 205 0.41 13.00 0.69
C GLY A 205 1.68 12.18 0.89
N ALA A 206 2.85 12.66 0.47
CA ALA A 206 4.10 11.95 0.78
C ALA A 206 4.40 11.92 2.29
N VAL A 207 4.12 13.00 3.02
CA VAL A 207 4.28 13.03 4.48
C VAL A 207 3.33 12.04 5.16
N VAL A 208 2.04 12.09 4.80
CA VAL A 208 1.03 11.18 5.34
C VAL A 208 1.34 9.73 4.94
N GLY A 209 1.79 9.51 3.71
CA GLY A 209 2.15 8.19 3.18
C GLY A 209 3.35 7.56 3.88
N GLU A 210 4.41 8.32 4.19
CA GLU A 210 5.53 7.78 4.97
C GLU A 210 5.09 7.44 6.40
N LEU A 211 4.27 8.31 7.03
CA LEU A 211 3.70 7.99 8.34
C LEU A 211 2.83 6.73 8.30
N MET A 212 2.04 6.56 7.24
CA MET A 212 1.22 5.38 7.05
C MET A 212 2.08 4.13 6.92
N PHE A 213 3.11 4.20 6.08
CA PHE A 213 4.06 3.12 5.84
C PHE A 213 4.82 2.72 7.11
N GLU A 214 5.43 3.67 7.82
CA GLU A 214 6.16 3.39 9.07
C GLU A 214 5.23 2.77 10.12
N THR A 215 4.02 3.32 10.29
CA THR A 215 3.03 2.80 11.24
C THR A 215 2.60 1.36 10.89
N GLU A 216 2.42 1.06 9.60
CA GLU A 216 2.09 -0.29 9.13
C GLU A 216 3.20 -1.27 9.48
N GLN A 217 4.45 -0.91 9.16
CA GLN A 217 5.62 -1.75 9.44
C GLN A 217 5.81 -1.99 10.94
N ASP A 218 5.56 -0.98 11.78
CA ASP A 218 5.61 -1.11 13.24
C ASP A 218 4.52 -2.05 13.75
N ILE A 219 3.29 -1.92 13.25
CA ILE A 219 2.17 -2.81 13.63
C ILE A 219 2.48 -4.24 13.22
N VAL A 220 2.93 -4.46 11.97
CA VAL A 220 3.31 -5.79 11.47
C VAL A 220 4.44 -6.39 12.30
N ALA A 221 5.49 -5.62 12.61
CA ALA A 221 6.61 -6.08 13.42
C ALA A 221 6.22 -6.37 14.89
N SER A 222 5.20 -5.70 15.42
CA SER A 222 4.72 -5.90 16.79
C SER A 222 3.74 -7.08 16.95
N GLY A 223 3.43 -7.79 15.85
CA GLY A 223 2.54 -8.94 15.85
C GLY A 223 1.11 -8.63 15.41
N GLY A 224 0.86 -7.46 14.81
CA GLY A 224 -0.40 -7.13 14.16
C GLY A 224 -1.52 -6.67 15.11
N GLU A 225 -1.23 -6.41 16.39
CA GLU A 225 -2.24 -5.93 17.34
C GLU A 225 -2.18 -4.40 17.52
N VAL A 226 -3.36 -3.77 17.53
CA VAL A 226 -3.50 -2.36 17.92
C VAL A 226 -4.35 -2.29 19.18
N LEU A 227 -3.83 -1.65 20.23
CA LEU A 227 -4.48 -1.55 21.54
C LEU A 227 -4.86 -2.91 22.16
N GLY A 228 -4.08 -3.96 21.87
CA GLY A 228 -4.31 -5.33 22.34
C GLY A 228 -5.46 -6.05 21.62
N SER A 229 -5.82 -5.61 20.41
CA SER A 229 -6.83 -6.23 19.57
C SER A 229 -6.30 -6.48 18.16
N GLU A 230 -6.26 -7.75 17.76
CA GLU A 230 -5.97 -8.18 16.38
C GLU A 230 -6.95 -7.55 15.39
N THR A 231 -8.25 -7.53 15.69
CA THR A 231 -9.25 -6.91 14.81
C THR A 231 -9.03 -5.42 14.58
N MET A 232 -8.61 -4.68 15.63
CA MET A 232 -8.25 -3.28 15.45
C MET A 232 -6.97 -3.14 14.62
N GLY A 233 -6.03 -4.06 14.76
CA GLY A 233 -4.84 -4.14 13.93
C GLY A 233 -5.17 -4.36 12.46
N ASP A 234 -5.95 -5.40 12.13
CA ASP A 234 -6.38 -5.70 10.76
C ASP A 234 -7.08 -4.52 10.08
N VAL A 235 -8.00 -3.86 10.80
CA VAL A 235 -8.69 -2.67 10.30
C VAL A 235 -7.71 -1.52 10.08
N THR A 236 -6.77 -1.31 11.00
CA THR A 236 -5.76 -0.25 10.88
C THR A 236 -4.86 -0.51 9.67
N LEU A 237 -4.30 -1.72 9.54
CA LEU A 237 -3.45 -2.13 8.42
C LEU A 237 -4.15 -1.91 7.08
N PHE A 238 -5.44 -2.26 6.97
CA PHE A 238 -6.22 -1.99 5.76
C PHE A 238 -6.24 -0.50 5.39
N PHE A 239 -6.47 0.41 6.35
CA PHE A 239 -6.52 1.84 6.05
C PHE A 239 -5.14 2.47 5.81
N LEU A 240 -4.07 1.84 6.28
CA LEU A 240 -2.69 2.25 5.99
C LEU A 240 -2.27 1.83 4.57
N ASN A 241 -2.73 0.69 4.09
CA ASN A 241 -2.42 0.18 2.74
C ASN A 241 -3.63 -0.45 2.04
N PRO A 242 -4.66 0.34 1.70
CA PRO A 242 -5.89 -0.20 1.15
C PRO A 242 -5.69 -0.83 -0.24
N VAL A 243 -4.81 -0.25 -1.06
CA VAL A 243 -4.52 -0.77 -2.41
C VAL A 243 -3.82 -2.12 -2.31
N GLY A 244 -2.83 -2.26 -1.43
CA GLY A 244 -2.13 -3.51 -1.19
C GLY A 244 -3.08 -4.63 -0.77
N HIS A 245 -3.91 -4.37 0.24
CA HIS A 245 -4.90 -5.32 0.74
C HIS A 245 -5.90 -5.73 -0.35
N ILE A 246 -6.51 -4.77 -1.04
CA ILE A 246 -7.49 -5.05 -2.10
C ILE A 246 -6.83 -5.83 -3.23
N HIS A 247 -5.63 -5.44 -3.65
CA HIS A 247 -4.88 -6.17 -4.67
C HIS A 247 -4.62 -7.62 -4.25
N GLY A 248 -4.18 -7.85 -3.01
CA GLY A 248 -3.95 -9.19 -2.47
C GLY A 248 -5.21 -10.05 -2.39
N TRP A 249 -6.34 -9.46 -2.00
CA TRP A 249 -7.63 -10.17 -1.96
C TRP A 249 -8.14 -10.51 -3.36
N VAL A 250 -8.04 -9.58 -4.31
CA VAL A 250 -8.47 -9.80 -5.69
C VAL A 250 -7.60 -10.87 -6.34
N SER A 251 -6.27 -10.80 -6.21
CA SER A 251 -5.37 -11.81 -6.78
C SER A 251 -5.56 -13.18 -6.13
N GLY A 252 -5.71 -13.24 -4.81
CA GLY A 252 -5.96 -14.47 -4.06
C GLY A 252 -7.31 -15.12 -4.36
N ALA A 253 -8.39 -14.33 -4.49
CA ALA A 253 -9.72 -14.84 -4.81
C ALA A 253 -9.85 -15.25 -6.29
N TRP A 254 -9.14 -14.56 -7.19
CA TRP A 254 -9.17 -14.83 -8.62
C TRP A 254 -8.38 -16.09 -9.01
N GLY A 255 -7.30 -16.43 -8.28
CA GLY A 255 -6.52 -17.65 -8.50
C GLY A 255 -5.76 -17.72 -9.84
N GLY A 256 -5.87 -16.68 -10.67
CA GLY A 256 -5.23 -16.53 -11.97
C GLY A 256 -4.45 -15.21 -12.10
N SER A 257 -3.85 -14.96 -13.26
CA SER A 257 -3.14 -13.69 -13.53
C SER A 257 -3.86 -12.87 -14.60
N ALA A 258 -3.97 -11.56 -14.40
CA ALA A 258 -4.45 -10.62 -15.40
C ALA A 258 -3.30 -9.69 -15.80
N ASP A 259 -2.64 -9.98 -16.90
CA ASP A 259 -1.57 -9.16 -17.45
C ASP A 259 -2.17 -8.12 -18.39
N PHE A 260 -2.09 -6.85 -18.01
CA PHE A 260 -2.41 -5.74 -18.91
C PHE A 260 -1.12 -5.16 -19.50
N GLN A 261 -1.03 -5.07 -20.83
CA GLN A 261 0.12 -4.55 -21.56
C GLN A 261 -0.31 -3.58 -22.67
N PHE A 262 0.38 -2.44 -22.75
CA PHE A 262 0.27 -1.54 -23.89
C PHE A 262 1.26 -1.97 -24.98
N SER A 263 0.78 -2.13 -26.20
CA SER A 263 1.58 -2.56 -27.34
C SER A 263 1.47 -1.56 -28.47
N SER A 264 2.62 -1.03 -28.90
CA SER A 264 2.71 -0.20 -30.11
C SER A 264 3.03 -1.00 -31.38
N LYS A 265 3.07 -2.35 -31.27
CA LYS A 265 3.38 -3.25 -32.38
C LYS A 265 2.07 -3.76 -32.99
N PRO A 266 1.86 -3.60 -34.32
CA PRO A 266 0.71 -4.18 -35.00
C PRO A 266 0.54 -5.65 -34.65
N TRP A 267 -0.70 -6.07 -34.40
CA TRP A 267 -1.06 -7.45 -34.06
C TRP A 267 -0.33 -7.99 -32.83
N PHE A 268 0.00 -7.11 -31.89
CA PHE A 268 0.68 -7.44 -30.63
C PHE A 268 2.03 -8.15 -30.82
N GLY A 269 2.66 -7.98 -32.00
CA GLY A 269 3.93 -8.65 -32.34
C GLY A 269 3.78 -10.11 -32.80
N ASN A 270 2.55 -10.61 -33.00
CA ASN A 270 2.30 -11.93 -33.54
C ASN A 270 2.48 -11.93 -35.08
N GLN A 271 3.55 -12.57 -35.54
CA GLN A 271 3.93 -12.59 -36.96
C GLN A 271 2.92 -13.37 -37.83
N ASP A 272 2.32 -14.43 -37.29
CA ASP A 272 1.36 -15.25 -38.03
C ASP A 272 0.03 -14.51 -38.21
N ALA A 273 -0.45 -13.84 -37.16
CA ALA A 273 -1.63 -12.97 -37.23
C ALA A 273 -1.42 -11.80 -38.19
N ALA A 274 -0.24 -11.17 -38.15
CA ALA A 274 0.12 -10.09 -39.07
C ALA A 274 0.14 -10.56 -40.52
N LYS A 275 0.71 -11.75 -40.79
CA LYS A 275 0.75 -12.34 -42.13
C LYS A 275 -0.64 -12.69 -42.64
N PHE A 276 -1.48 -13.32 -41.82
CA PHE A 276 -2.86 -13.62 -42.16
C PHE A 276 -3.67 -12.37 -42.51
N ALA A 277 -3.53 -11.30 -41.72
CA ALA A 277 -4.21 -10.04 -41.98
C ALA A 277 -3.76 -9.38 -43.29
N LEU A 278 -2.45 -9.39 -43.58
CA LEU A 278 -1.91 -8.89 -44.86
C LEU A 278 -2.41 -9.71 -46.05
N ASP A 279 -2.41 -11.04 -45.94
CA ASP A 279 -2.91 -11.94 -46.98
C ASP A 279 -4.43 -11.77 -47.21
N ALA A 280 -5.18 -11.40 -46.18
CA ALA A 280 -6.60 -11.03 -46.25
C ALA A 280 -6.86 -9.62 -46.83
N GLY A 281 -5.81 -8.88 -47.20
CA GLY A 281 -5.89 -7.56 -47.81
C GLY A 281 -5.97 -6.40 -46.81
N ALA A 282 -5.67 -6.62 -45.53
CA ALA A 282 -5.57 -5.53 -44.56
C ALA A 282 -4.34 -4.65 -44.85
N ASN A 283 -4.49 -3.34 -44.71
CA ASN A 283 -3.37 -2.40 -44.86
C ASN A 283 -2.48 -2.44 -43.61
N TYR A 284 -1.17 -2.29 -43.82
CA TYR A 284 -0.23 -2.18 -42.71
C TYR A 284 -0.35 -0.79 -42.08
N ASP A 285 -0.93 -0.70 -40.89
CA ASP A 285 -1.00 0.55 -40.15
C ASP A 285 0.39 0.97 -39.67
N SER A 286 0.81 2.17 -40.09
CA SER A 286 2.10 2.75 -39.69
C SER A 286 2.11 3.22 -38.23
N GLN A 287 0.93 3.32 -37.61
CA GLN A 287 0.73 3.66 -36.21
C GLN A 287 -0.29 2.70 -35.62
N PHE A 288 0.13 1.86 -34.69
CA PHE A 288 -0.74 0.94 -33.98
C PHE A 288 -0.60 1.17 -32.48
N TYR A 289 -1.74 1.32 -31.80
CA TYR A 289 -1.82 1.35 -30.34
C TYR A 289 -2.84 0.31 -29.92
N GLY A 290 -2.36 -0.75 -29.28
CA GLY A 290 -3.18 -1.86 -28.82
C GLY A 290 -3.02 -2.06 -27.32
N MET A 291 -4.09 -2.52 -26.69
CA MET A 291 -4.09 -2.95 -25.30
C MET A 291 -4.28 -4.47 -25.30
N GLU A 292 -3.35 -5.20 -24.70
CA GLU A 292 -3.46 -6.65 -24.48
C GLU A 292 -3.84 -6.89 -23.03
N LEU A 293 -5.00 -7.52 -22.82
CA LEU A 293 -5.40 -8.06 -21.52
C LEU A 293 -5.33 -9.58 -21.61
N LYS A 294 -4.29 -10.17 -21.03
CA LYS A 294 -4.14 -11.61 -20.93
C LYS A 294 -4.66 -12.06 -19.57
N VAL A 295 -5.77 -12.77 -19.61
CA VAL A 295 -6.40 -13.34 -18.43
C VAL A 295 -6.09 -14.84 -18.40
N THR A 296 -5.37 -15.27 -17.37
CA THR A 296 -5.12 -16.67 -17.06
C THR A 296 -6.04 -17.05 -15.91
N PHE A 297 -6.62 -18.25 -15.96
CA PHE A 297 -7.51 -18.84 -14.97
C PHE A 297 -7.04 -20.26 -14.63
#